data_AF-A0A7S0UP76-F1
#
_entry.id   AF-A0A7S0UP76-F1
#
_cell.length_a   1.000
_cell.length_b   1.000
_cell.length_c   1.000
_cell.angle_alpha   90.00
_cell.angle_beta   90.00
_cell.angle_gamma   90.00
#
_symmetry.space_group_name_H-M   'P 1'
#
loop_
_entity.id
_entity.type
_entity.pdbx_description
1 polymer ?
#
loop_
_entity_poly.entity_id
_entity_poly.type
_entity_poly.pdbx_seq_one_letter_code
_entity_poly.pdbx_strand_id
1 'polypeptide(L)'
;SSKKINCYAYLSFSGRTFKTRSVTDSENPTWDEVVYPLVKTNKADAFSLLGYAEISIYNRGTFKDALICSGKFDLGSLRLRSSGRCAFEVPLHPAKDRLCTPGTIPSISFRMEGLTRTFDCLKRQLTLRNAPVIVHSRSRALYTPLLGSSRKVYFGIEYDMKRFEMDISLCLTVPAVQDDGSIIFLDLQASSDIFPLNNN
;
A
#
# COMPACT_ATOMS: atom_id res chain seq x y z
N SER A 1 -4.66 22.81 37.55
CA SER A 1 -3.70 22.42 36.49
C SER A 1 -4.37 21.36 35.63
N SER A 2 -4.64 21.64 34.35
CA SER A 2 -5.11 20.63 33.40
C SER A 2 -3.95 19.69 33.05
N LYS A 3 -4.22 18.38 33.03
CA LYS A 3 -3.20 17.37 32.78
C LYS A 3 -2.98 17.22 31.28
N LYS A 4 -2.07 18.04 30.71
CA LYS A 4 -1.74 18.05 29.28
C LYS A 4 -1.62 16.64 28.70
N ILE A 5 -2.34 16.38 27.62
CA ILE A 5 -2.36 15.09 26.93
C ILE A 5 -1.29 15.12 25.84
N ASN A 6 -0.32 14.21 25.91
CA ASN A 6 0.79 14.11 24.96
C ASN A 6 0.65 12.80 24.17
N CYS A 7 -0.36 12.74 23.31
CA CYS A 7 -0.82 11.51 22.66
C CYS A 7 0.06 11.09 21.47
N TYR A 8 0.31 9.79 21.34
CA TYR A 8 0.89 9.17 20.14
C TYR A 8 0.23 7.80 19.89
N ALA A 9 0.31 7.29 18.67
CA ALA A 9 -0.22 5.98 18.30
C ALA A 9 0.89 4.98 17.96
N TYR A 10 0.67 3.71 18.32
CA TYR A 10 1.29 2.57 17.63
C TYR A 10 0.27 1.98 16.66
N LEU A 11 0.74 1.65 15.46
CA LEU A 11 -0.02 0.97 14.40
C LEU A 11 0.69 -0.35 14.06
N SER A 12 0.04 -1.49 14.31
CA SER A 12 0.58 -2.83 14.04
C SER A 12 -0.16 -3.48 12.87
N PHE A 13 0.60 -3.95 11.88
CA PHE A 13 0.08 -4.67 10.71
C PHE A 13 0.90 -5.94 10.50
N SER A 14 0.26 -7.11 10.59
CA SER A 14 0.93 -8.42 10.43
C SER A 14 2.21 -8.60 11.28
N GLY A 15 2.28 -7.97 12.46
CA GLY A 15 3.43 -8.02 13.36
C GLY A 15 4.53 -6.97 13.09
N ARG A 16 4.36 -6.08 12.10
CA ARG A 16 5.19 -4.88 11.95
C ARG A 16 4.52 -3.69 12.62
N THR A 17 5.22 -3.05 13.56
CA THR A 17 4.71 -1.89 14.31
C THR A 17 5.36 -0.59 13.83
N PHE A 18 4.53 0.41 13.58
CA PHE A 18 4.89 1.79 13.29
C PHE A 18 4.51 2.67 14.49
N LYS A 19 5.23 3.77 14.73
CA LYS A 19 4.95 4.74 15.80
C LYS A 19 4.79 6.12 15.21
N THR A 20 3.72 6.83 15.57
CA THR A 20 3.49 8.22 15.13
C THR A 20 4.21 9.23 16.02
N ARG A 21 4.29 10.49 15.57
CA ARG A 21 4.79 11.61 16.39
C ARG A 21 3.88 11.86 17.60
N SER A 22 4.44 12.46 18.65
CA SER A 22 3.63 12.95 19.77
C SER A 22 2.89 14.24 19.35
N VAL A 23 1.57 14.28 19.60
CA VAL A 23 0.73 15.47 19.53
C VAL A 23 0.50 15.94 20.97
N THR A 24 0.63 17.23 21.24
CA THR A 24 0.56 17.81 22.59
C THR A 24 -0.70 18.65 22.76
N ASP A 25 -1.35 18.53 23.91
CA ASP A 25 -2.51 19.33 24.33
C ASP A 25 -3.75 19.20 23.41
N SER A 26 -3.98 18.01 22.86
CA SER A 26 -5.21 17.70 22.09
C SER A 26 -5.89 16.42 22.56
N GLU A 27 -7.20 16.51 22.77
CA GLU A 27 -8.12 15.38 22.95
C GLU A 27 -8.51 14.74 21.60
N ASN A 28 -8.40 15.49 20.50
CA ASN A 28 -8.68 15.05 19.13
C ASN A 28 -7.42 15.22 18.26
N PRO A 29 -6.40 14.34 18.42
CA PRO A 29 -5.13 14.48 17.74
C PRO A 29 -5.17 14.11 16.25
N THR A 30 -4.58 14.97 15.42
CA THR A 30 -4.34 14.70 14.00
C THR A 30 -2.85 14.48 13.76
N TRP A 31 -2.50 13.34 13.15
CA TRP A 31 -1.12 12.95 12.87
C TRP A 31 -0.66 13.27 11.44
N ASP A 32 -1.53 13.06 10.45
CA ASP A 32 -1.24 13.23 9.00
C ASP A 32 0.03 12.49 8.53
N GLU A 33 0.29 11.32 9.13
CA GLU A 33 1.45 10.47 8.85
C GLU A 33 1.07 9.29 7.94
N VAL A 34 1.88 9.04 6.92
CA VAL A 34 1.71 7.92 5.97
C VAL A 34 2.62 6.76 6.36
N VAL A 35 2.08 5.54 6.36
CA VAL A 35 2.82 4.30 6.62
C VAL A 35 2.61 3.28 5.50
N TYR A 36 3.63 2.48 5.22
CA TYR A 36 3.64 1.49 4.13
C TYR A 36 3.74 0.04 4.70
N PRO A 37 2.65 -0.50 5.28
CA PRO A 37 2.64 -1.84 5.84
C PRO A 37 2.62 -2.92 4.73
N LEU A 38 3.40 -3.99 4.92
CA LEU A 38 3.29 -5.19 4.09
C LEU A 38 2.09 -6.04 4.58
N VAL A 39 0.95 -5.91 3.90
CA VAL A 39 -0.26 -6.69 4.15
C VAL A 39 -0.31 -7.91 3.23
N LYS A 40 -0.79 -9.05 3.74
CA LYS A 40 -0.98 -10.28 2.94
C LYS A 40 -2.30 -10.20 2.17
N THR A 41 -2.33 -10.66 0.92
CA THR A 41 -3.59 -10.85 0.17
C THR A 41 -4.06 -12.29 0.26
N ASN A 42 -5.35 -12.54 0.00
CA ASN A 42 -5.86 -13.89 -0.18
C ASN A 42 -5.19 -14.53 -1.43
N LYS A 43 -4.99 -15.85 -1.39
CA LYS A 43 -4.42 -16.60 -2.52
C LYS A 43 -5.44 -16.84 -3.65
N ALA A 44 -6.74 -16.83 -3.35
CA ALA A 44 -7.81 -17.01 -4.33
C ALA A 44 -8.31 -15.66 -4.89
N ASP A 45 -8.31 -14.61 -4.08
CA ASP A 45 -8.67 -13.24 -4.49
C ASP A 45 -7.56 -12.25 -4.13
N ALA A 46 -6.94 -11.65 -5.15
CA ALA A 46 -5.87 -10.66 -5.00
C ALA A 46 -6.38 -9.26 -4.59
N PHE A 47 -7.69 -9.05 -4.45
CA PHE A 47 -8.32 -7.84 -3.93
C PHE A 47 -8.86 -7.99 -2.50
N SER A 48 -8.87 -9.21 -1.94
CA SER A 48 -9.12 -9.44 -0.51
C SER A 48 -7.80 -9.38 0.26
N LEU A 49 -7.72 -8.49 1.25
CA LEU A 49 -6.61 -8.47 2.22
C LEU A 49 -6.81 -9.53 3.31
N LEU A 50 -5.76 -9.82 4.07
CA LEU A 50 -5.76 -10.78 5.17
C LEU A 50 -5.07 -10.20 6.42
N GLY A 51 -5.64 -10.52 7.58
CA GLY A 51 -5.12 -10.11 8.88
C GLY A 51 -5.69 -8.78 9.33
N TYR A 52 -5.08 -8.21 10.37
CA TYR A 52 -5.65 -7.09 11.10
C TYR A 52 -4.72 -5.87 11.11
N ALA A 53 -5.32 -4.69 11.16
CA ALA A 53 -4.70 -3.50 11.72
C ALA A 53 -5.02 -3.45 13.22
N GLU A 54 -4.00 -3.28 14.06
CA GLU A 54 -4.12 -3.12 15.50
C GLU A 54 -3.58 -1.75 15.90
N ILE A 55 -4.42 -0.94 16.55
CA ILE A 55 -4.13 0.44 16.93
C ILE A 55 -4.04 0.50 18.45
N SER A 56 -3.09 1.27 18.99
CA SER A 56 -3.04 1.57 20.42
C SER A 56 -2.51 2.98 20.65
N ILE A 57 -3.31 3.84 21.28
CA ILE A 57 -3.02 5.25 21.52
C ILE A 57 -2.58 5.43 22.97
N TYR A 58 -1.46 6.12 23.20
CA TYR A 58 -0.84 6.30 24.50
C TYR A 58 -0.68 7.78 24.83
N ASN A 59 -0.90 8.16 26.08
CA ASN A 59 -0.49 9.45 26.63
C ASN A 59 0.96 9.33 27.14
N ARG A 60 1.86 10.15 26.60
CA ARG A 60 3.27 10.16 26.95
C ARG A 60 3.49 10.79 28.33
N GLY A 61 4.14 10.05 29.21
CA GLY A 61 4.40 10.45 30.59
C GLY A 61 5.88 10.71 30.88
N THR A 62 6.18 11.44 31.95
CA THR A 62 7.57 11.70 32.39
C THR A 62 8.29 10.42 32.81
N PHE A 63 7.56 9.47 33.41
CA PHE A 63 8.11 8.21 33.96
C PHE A 63 7.59 6.95 33.29
N LYS A 64 6.37 6.98 32.75
CA LYS A 64 5.73 5.84 32.06
C LYS A 64 4.62 6.33 31.13
N ASP A 65 4.67 5.87 29.89
CA ASP A 65 3.61 6.09 28.91
C ASP A 65 2.40 5.20 29.24
N ALA A 66 1.19 5.74 29.11
CA ALA A 66 -0.05 5.08 29.51
C ALA A 66 -1.01 4.93 28.34
N LEU A 67 -1.46 3.69 28.10
CA LEU A 67 -2.51 3.41 27.12
C LEU A 67 -3.77 4.21 27.46
N ILE A 68 -4.32 4.91 26.48
CA ILE A 68 -5.60 5.62 26.53
C ILE A 68 -6.69 4.67 26.01
N CYS A 69 -6.48 4.10 24.83
CA CYS A 69 -7.43 3.23 24.14
C CYS A 69 -6.71 2.38 23.07
N SER A 70 -7.35 1.29 22.65
CA SER A 70 -6.86 0.42 21.57
C SER A 70 -8.01 -0.13 20.74
N GLY A 71 -7.75 -0.41 19.47
CA GLY A 71 -8.75 -0.94 18.53
C GLY A 71 -8.14 -1.95 17.58
N LYS A 72 -9.00 -2.75 16.95
CA LYS A 72 -8.59 -3.79 16.01
C LYS A 72 -9.58 -3.85 14.86
N PHE A 73 -9.06 -3.93 13.64
CA PHE A 73 -9.83 -3.85 12.41
C PHE A 73 -9.41 -4.97 11.44
N ASP A 74 -10.37 -5.72 10.93
CA ASP A 74 -10.12 -6.77 9.93
C ASP A 74 -9.92 -6.16 8.54
N LEU A 75 -8.72 -6.32 7.99
CA LEU A 75 -8.38 -5.81 6.66
C LEU A 75 -9.15 -6.56 5.56
N GLY A 76 -9.59 -7.80 5.83
CA GLY A 76 -10.45 -8.59 4.92
C GLY A 76 -11.85 -7.98 4.72
N SER A 77 -12.29 -7.08 5.60
CA SER A 77 -13.53 -6.32 5.42
C SER A 77 -13.44 -5.23 4.34
N LEU A 78 -12.23 -4.82 3.94
CA LEU A 78 -12.02 -3.72 2.99
C LEU A 78 -12.42 -4.13 1.57
N ARG A 79 -13.54 -3.59 1.10
CA ARG A 79 -13.97 -3.70 -0.30
C ARG A 79 -13.16 -2.73 -1.17
N LEU A 80 -11.99 -3.19 -1.60
CA LEU A 80 -11.08 -2.43 -2.45
C LEU A 80 -11.73 -2.10 -3.80
N ARG A 81 -11.80 -0.80 -4.12
CA ARG A 81 -12.17 -0.32 -5.46
C ARG A 81 -11.03 -0.59 -6.45
N SER A 82 -11.30 -0.46 -7.75
CA SER A 82 -10.31 -0.62 -8.83
C SER A 82 -9.06 0.26 -8.65
N SER A 83 -9.21 1.45 -8.07
CA SER A 83 -8.13 2.38 -7.72
C SER A 83 -7.30 1.98 -6.50
N GLY A 84 -7.69 0.93 -5.76
CA GLY A 84 -7.08 0.56 -4.48
C GLY A 84 -7.34 1.55 -3.34
N ARG A 85 -8.13 2.62 -3.56
CA ARG A 85 -8.41 3.65 -2.55
C ARG A 85 -9.63 3.31 -1.69
N CYS A 86 -9.50 3.52 -0.38
CA CYS A 86 -10.62 3.51 0.56
C CYS A 86 -10.33 4.39 1.78
N ALA A 87 -11.39 4.76 2.50
CA ALA A 87 -11.31 5.22 3.88
C ALA A 87 -12.06 4.24 4.78
N PHE A 88 -11.62 4.09 6.03
CA PHE A 88 -12.26 3.24 7.03
C PHE A 88 -12.03 3.81 8.43
N GLU A 89 -12.96 3.57 9.35
CA GLU A 89 -12.78 3.89 10.76
C GLU A 89 -12.55 2.63 11.58
N VAL A 90 -11.72 2.76 12.61
CA VAL A 90 -11.54 1.70 13.61
C VAL A 90 -12.12 2.18 14.95
N PRO A 91 -13.10 1.48 15.52
CA PRO A 91 -13.56 1.77 16.88
C PRO A 91 -12.45 1.46 17.89
N LEU A 92 -12.27 2.34 18.85
CA LEU A 92 -11.26 2.26 19.90
C LEU A 92 -11.94 1.99 21.24
N HIS A 93 -11.52 0.93 21.90
CA HIS A 93 -11.97 0.59 23.24
C HIS A 93 -11.10 1.33 24.27
N PRO A 94 -11.69 2.11 25.20
CA PRO A 94 -10.95 2.74 26.28
C PRO A 94 -10.20 1.73 27.15
N ALA A 95 -8.95 2.06 27.50
CA ALA A 95 -8.29 1.43 28.63
C ALA A 95 -9.02 1.83 29.92
N LYS A 96 -9.02 0.95 30.92
CA LYS A 96 -9.70 1.22 32.20
C LYS A 96 -9.25 2.56 32.81
N ASP A 97 -10.23 3.28 33.34
CA ASP A 97 -10.08 4.46 34.21
C ASP A 97 -9.48 5.72 33.53
N ARG A 98 -9.58 5.89 32.19
CA ARG A 98 -8.89 6.97 31.46
C ARG A 98 -9.68 7.67 30.35
N LEU A 99 -9.76 9.00 30.48
CA LEU A 99 -9.79 10.05 29.43
C LEU A 99 -10.87 10.01 28.33
N CYS A 100 -11.70 8.99 28.22
CA CYS A 100 -12.77 8.94 27.21
C CYS A 100 -14.10 9.46 27.79
N THR A 101 -14.81 10.29 27.03
CA THR A 101 -16.11 10.86 27.44
C THR A 101 -17.15 9.75 27.66
N PRO A 102 -17.80 9.66 28.83
CA PRO A 102 -18.78 8.62 29.12
C PRO A 102 -19.89 8.53 28.06
N GLY A 103 -20.23 7.31 27.63
CA GLY A 103 -21.23 7.05 26.60
C GLY A 103 -20.72 7.20 25.15
N THR A 104 -19.50 7.68 24.92
CA THR A 104 -18.90 7.73 23.57
C THR A 104 -17.96 6.56 23.33
N ILE A 105 -17.95 6.05 22.08
CA ILE A 105 -16.91 5.13 21.59
C ILE A 105 -16.00 5.96 20.69
N PRO A 106 -14.74 6.25 21.08
CA PRO A 106 -13.81 6.95 20.21
C PRO A 106 -13.49 6.10 18.97
N SER A 107 -13.26 6.73 17.83
CA SER A 107 -12.76 6.07 16.62
C SER A 107 -11.48 6.73 16.12
N ILE A 108 -10.82 6.08 15.17
CA ILE A 108 -9.73 6.68 14.38
C ILE A 108 -10.00 6.41 12.90
N SER A 109 -10.00 7.47 12.10
CA SER A 109 -10.16 7.41 10.66
C SER A 109 -8.82 7.13 9.97
N PHE A 110 -8.80 6.15 9.07
CA PHE A 110 -7.70 5.90 8.15
C PHE A 110 -8.13 6.18 6.72
N ARG A 111 -7.17 6.64 5.91
CA ARG A 111 -7.28 6.68 4.46
C ARG A 111 -6.13 5.89 3.85
N MET A 112 -6.46 5.02 2.90
CA MET A 112 -5.50 4.27 2.11
C MET A 112 -5.54 4.82 0.68
N GLU A 113 -4.45 5.45 0.25
CA GLU A 113 -4.35 6.13 -1.06
C GLU A 113 -4.03 5.19 -2.24
N GLY A 114 -3.84 3.89 -1.96
CA GLY A 114 -3.73 2.83 -2.95
C GLY A 114 -3.20 1.52 -2.35
N LEU A 115 -3.09 0.48 -3.18
CA LEU A 115 -2.24 -0.68 -2.91
C LEU A 115 -1.07 -0.70 -3.89
N THR A 116 0.14 -0.39 -3.42
CA THR A 116 1.35 -0.78 -4.12
C THR A 116 1.48 -2.31 -4.05
N ARG A 117 1.14 -2.99 -5.15
CA ARG A 117 1.30 -4.44 -5.26
C ARG A 117 2.78 -4.77 -5.34
N THR A 118 3.24 -5.80 -4.62
CA THR A 118 4.60 -6.30 -4.80
C THR A 118 4.76 -6.91 -6.19
N PHE A 119 6.01 -6.99 -6.66
CA PHE A 119 6.37 -7.67 -7.91
C PHE A 119 5.72 -9.06 -8.06
N ASP A 120 5.72 -9.87 -6.99
CA ASP A 120 5.13 -11.22 -7.00
C ASP A 120 3.60 -11.21 -7.11
N CYS A 121 2.92 -10.24 -6.48
CA CYS A 121 1.48 -10.05 -6.66
C CYS A 121 1.15 -9.67 -8.11
N LEU A 122 1.96 -8.81 -8.72
CA LEU A 122 1.76 -8.31 -10.08
C LEU A 122 2.02 -9.43 -11.12
N LYS A 123 3.16 -10.12 -11.00
CA LYS A 123 3.51 -11.34 -11.76
C LYS A 123 2.35 -12.34 -11.74
N ARG A 124 1.85 -12.66 -10.54
CA ARG A 124 0.77 -13.63 -10.35
C ARG A 124 -0.56 -13.18 -10.99
N GLN A 125 -0.89 -11.89 -10.96
CA GLN A 125 -2.10 -11.38 -11.61
C GLN A 125 -2.03 -11.48 -13.14
N LEU A 126 -0.88 -11.25 -13.76
CA LEU A 126 -0.71 -11.41 -15.20
C LEU A 126 -0.76 -12.89 -15.61
N THR A 127 -0.09 -13.78 -14.86
CA THR A 127 -0.16 -15.24 -15.07
C THR A 127 -1.59 -15.77 -14.93
N LEU A 128 -2.35 -15.33 -13.93
CA LEU A 128 -3.76 -15.75 -13.71
C LEU A 128 -4.72 -15.34 -14.83
N ARG A 129 -4.33 -14.40 -15.70
CA ARG A 129 -5.12 -13.99 -16.88
C ARG A 129 -4.79 -14.80 -18.13
N ASN A 130 -3.98 -15.85 -18.01
CA ASN A 130 -3.41 -16.62 -19.13
C ASN A 130 -2.67 -15.75 -20.17
N ALA A 131 -2.21 -14.55 -19.76
CA ALA A 131 -1.35 -13.73 -20.59
C ALA A 131 0.05 -14.37 -20.67
N PRO A 132 0.69 -14.43 -21.86
CA PRO A 132 2.09 -14.82 -21.95
C PRO A 132 2.96 -13.70 -21.35
N VAL A 133 3.71 -14.01 -20.29
CA VAL A 133 4.53 -13.03 -19.56
C VAL A 133 5.99 -13.46 -19.56
N ILE A 134 6.87 -12.59 -20.02
CA ILE A 134 8.32 -12.70 -19.84
C ILE A 134 8.67 -12.09 -18.49
N VAL A 135 9.42 -12.81 -17.65
CA VAL A 135 9.71 -12.42 -16.26
C VAL A 135 11.21 -12.30 -16.06
N HIS A 136 11.73 -11.07 -15.99
CA HIS A 136 13.14 -10.85 -15.67
C HIS A 136 13.33 -10.65 -14.15
N SER A 137 13.44 -11.77 -13.44
CA SER A 137 13.48 -11.81 -11.96
C SER A 137 14.61 -11.01 -11.32
N ARG A 138 15.69 -10.67 -12.06
CA ARG A 138 16.85 -9.93 -11.54
C ARG A 138 16.61 -8.42 -11.48
N SER A 139 16.06 -7.80 -12.54
CA SER A 139 15.64 -6.38 -12.48
C SER A 139 14.27 -6.20 -11.84
N ARG A 140 13.50 -7.30 -11.67
CA ARG A 140 12.08 -7.29 -11.29
C ARG A 140 11.24 -6.58 -12.36
N ALA A 141 11.38 -7.06 -13.60
CA ALA A 141 10.58 -6.64 -14.73
C ALA A 141 9.61 -7.73 -15.21
N LEU A 142 8.44 -7.31 -15.68
CA LEU A 142 7.39 -8.14 -16.29
C LEU A 142 7.04 -7.54 -17.65
N TYR A 143 7.14 -8.32 -18.72
CA TYR A 143 6.77 -7.88 -20.07
C TYR A 143 5.65 -8.79 -20.60
N THR A 144 4.52 -8.19 -20.98
CA THR A 144 3.39 -8.90 -21.63
C THR A 144 3.13 -8.28 -23.00
N PRO A 145 2.94 -9.06 -24.08
CA PRO A 145 2.71 -8.50 -25.40
C PRO A 145 1.35 -7.80 -25.44
N LEU A 146 1.30 -6.65 -26.12
CA LEU A 146 0.06 -5.91 -26.32
C LEU A 146 -0.86 -6.71 -27.25
N LEU A 147 -2.10 -6.96 -26.83
CA LEU A 147 -3.10 -7.65 -27.67
C LEU A 147 -3.33 -6.86 -28.97
N GLY A 148 -3.47 -7.57 -30.09
CA GLY A 148 -3.57 -6.97 -31.42
C GLY A 148 -2.23 -6.54 -32.04
N SER A 149 -1.16 -6.40 -31.25
CA SER A 149 0.19 -6.26 -31.83
C SER A 149 0.66 -7.59 -32.43
N SER A 150 1.53 -7.54 -33.44
CA SER A 150 2.16 -8.72 -34.06
C SER A 150 3.27 -9.35 -33.19
N ARG A 151 3.09 -9.33 -31.86
CA ARG A 151 4.11 -9.67 -30.83
C ARG A 151 5.41 -8.83 -30.95
N LYS A 152 5.28 -7.59 -31.43
CA LYS A 152 6.35 -6.59 -31.55
C LYS A 152 6.27 -5.45 -30.52
N VAL A 153 5.17 -5.41 -29.75
CA VAL A 153 4.89 -4.39 -28.74
C VAL A 153 4.65 -5.09 -27.41
N TYR A 154 5.38 -4.71 -26.37
CA TYR A 154 5.26 -5.26 -25.03
C TYR A 154 4.98 -4.15 -24.02
N PHE A 155 4.02 -4.39 -23.14
CA PHE A 155 3.81 -3.59 -21.94
C PHE A 155 4.77 -4.12 -20.88
N GLY A 156 5.81 -3.32 -20.58
CA GLY A 156 6.80 -3.56 -19.55
C GLY A 156 6.39 -2.92 -18.22
N ILE A 157 6.68 -3.60 -17.11
CA ILE A 157 6.46 -3.10 -15.76
C ILE A 157 7.70 -3.44 -14.93
N GLU A 158 8.41 -2.44 -14.45
CA GLU A 158 9.59 -2.61 -13.59
C GLU A 158 9.27 -2.19 -12.14
N TYR A 159 9.89 -2.85 -11.15
CA TYR A 159 9.56 -2.65 -9.73
C TYR A 159 10.77 -2.23 -8.90
N ASP A 160 10.86 -0.94 -8.54
CA ASP A 160 11.92 -0.46 -7.65
C ASP A 160 11.59 -0.82 -6.18
N MET A 161 12.27 -1.85 -5.69
CA MET A 161 12.23 -2.30 -4.30
C MET A 161 12.76 -1.28 -3.28
N LYS A 162 13.53 -0.26 -3.68
CA LYS A 162 14.04 0.77 -2.76
C LYS A 162 13.00 1.83 -2.44
N ARG A 163 12.23 2.22 -3.47
CA ARG A 163 11.18 3.24 -3.37
C ARG A 163 9.77 2.67 -3.16
N PHE A 164 9.59 1.37 -3.45
CA PHE A 164 8.28 0.74 -3.62
C PHE A 164 7.46 1.40 -4.74
N GLU A 165 8.14 1.76 -5.83
CA GLU A 165 7.56 2.36 -7.03
C GLU A 165 7.41 1.31 -8.15
N MET A 166 6.44 1.52 -9.03
CA MET A 166 6.25 0.75 -10.26
C MET A 166 6.48 1.69 -11.43
N ASP A 167 7.45 1.39 -12.28
CA ASP A 167 7.62 2.06 -13.56
C ASP A 167 6.90 1.25 -14.65
N ILE A 168 6.42 1.93 -15.69
CA ILE A 168 5.55 1.37 -16.74
C ILE A 168 6.04 1.85 -18.11
N SER A 169 6.73 0.95 -18.81
CA SER A 169 7.40 1.24 -20.08
C SER A 169 6.69 0.54 -21.25
N LEU A 170 6.61 1.20 -22.41
CA LEU A 170 6.13 0.58 -23.65
C LEU A 170 7.32 0.13 -24.50
N CYS A 171 7.75 -1.12 -24.32
CA CYS A 171 8.91 -1.67 -24.99
C CYS A 171 8.55 -2.16 -26.39
N LEU A 172 9.34 -1.79 -27.41
CA LEU A 172 9.25 -2.43 -28.72
C LEU A 172 10.28 -3.55 -28.84
N THR A 173 9.84 -4.72 -29.28
CA THR A 173 10.74 -5.80 -29.69
C THR A 173 10.94 -5.72 -31.20
N VAL A 174 12.17 -5.43 -31.61
CA VAL A 174 12.60 -5.72 -32.99
C VAL A 174 12.74 -7.24 -33.10
N PRO A 175 12.33 -7.88 -34.21
CA PRO A 175 12.62 -9.29 -34.47
C PRO A 175 14.11 -9.49 -34.78
N ALA A 176 14.95 -9.30 -33.77
CA ALA A 176 16.36 -9.67 -33.73
C ALA A 176 16.49 -10.86 -32.76
N VAL A 177 16.11 -12.04 -33.25
CA VAL A 177 16.40 -13.31 -32.58
C VAL A 177 17.89 -13.53 -32.69
N GLN A 178 18.63 -13.47 -31.58
CA GLN A 178 19.98 -14.02 -31.53
C GLN A 178 19.87 -15.56 -31.56
N ASP A 179 20.92 -16.25 -32.00
CA ASP A 179 20.91 -17.71 -32.18
C ASP A 179 20.67 -18.51 -30.89
N ASP A 180 20.75 -17.86 -29.72
CA ASP A 180 20.39 -18.42 -28.40
C ASP A 180 18.90 -18.33 -28.05
N GLY A 181 18.09 -17.67 -28.88
CA GLY A 181 16.66 -17.43 -28.65
C GLY A 181 16.35 -16.25 -27.71
N SER A 182 17.33 -15.42 -27.36
CA SER A 182 17.11 -14.22 -26.55
C SER A 182 16.29 -13.15 -27.28
N ILE A 183 15.53 -12.37 -26.51
CA ILE A 183 14.67 -11.28 -27.00
C ILE A 183 15.31 -9.95 -26.62
N ILE A 184 15.75 -9.19 -27.62
CA ILE A 184 16.20 -7.81 -27.42
C ILE A 184 14.98 -6.89 -27.38
N PHE A 185 14.74 -6.28 -26.22
CA PHE A 185 13.85 -5.12 -26.11
C PHE A 185 14.65 -3.87 -26.48
N LEU A 186 14.12 -3.05 -27.39
CA LEU A 186 14.54 -1.66 -27.47
C LEU A 186 13.73 -0.89 -26.42
N ASP A 187 14.44 -0.35 -25.44
CA ASP A 187 13.87 0.57 -24.46
C ASP A 187 13.59 1.91 -25.15
N LEU A 188 12.39 2.06 -25.69
CA LEU A 188 11.88 3.35 -26.11
C LEU A 188 11.41 4.11 -24.88
N GLN A 189 12.36 4.82 -24.27
CA GLN A 189 12.08 5.84 -23.26
C GLN A 189 11.32 6.99 -23.91
N ALA A 190 9.99 6.84 -23.97
CA ALA A 190 9.09 7.94 -24.18
C ALA A 190 9.21 8.87 -22.97
N SER A 191 9.85 10.03 -23.15
CA SER A 191 9.87 11.05 -22.09
C SER A 191 8.45 11.38 -21.65
N SER A 192 8.27 11.62 -20.36
CA SER A 192 6.97 11.90 -19.74
C SER A 192 6.29 13.18 -20.25
N ASP A 193 7.02 14.00 -21.03
CA ASP A 193 6.55 15.26 -21.63
C ASP A 193 5.45 15.09 -22.70
N ILE A 194 5.24 13.88 -23.23
CA ILE A 194 4.44 13.65 -24.45
C ILE A 194 2.92 13.54 -24.19
N PHE A 195 2.48 13.41 -22.94
CA PHE A 195 1.05 13.39 -22.58
C PHE A 195 0.62 14.57 -21.69
N PRO A 196 0.40 15.76 -22.25
CA PRO A 196 -0.48 16.74 -21.62
C PRO A 196 -1.90 16.15 -21.59
N LEU A 197 -2.35 15.76 -20.39
CA LEU A 197 -3.75 15.42 -20.14
C LEU A 197 -4.59 16.70 -20.21
N ASN A 198 -5.00 17.07 -21.42
CA ASN A 198 -5.96 18.13 -21.67
C ASN A 198 -7.32 17.73 -21.07
N ASN A 199 -7.60 18.22 -19.87
CA ASN A 199 -8.92 18.15 -19.26
C ASN A 199 -9.87 19.11 -19.99
N ASN A 200 -10.73 18.55 -20.85
CA ASN A 200 -11.99 19.12 -21.31
C ASN A 200 -13.12 18.16 -20.91
#